data_AF-A0A244CSP8-F1
#
_entry.id   AF-A0A244CSP8-F1
#
_cell.length_a   1.000
_cell.length_b   1.000
_cell.length_c   1.000
_cell.angle_alpha   90.00
_cell.angle_beta   90.00
_cell.angle_gamma   90.00
#
_symmetry.space_group_name_H-M   'P 1'
#
loop_
_entity.id
_entity.type
_entity.pdbx_description
1 polymer ?
#
loop_
_entity_poly.entity_id
_entity_poly.type
_entity_poly.pdbx_seq_one_letter_code
_entity_poly.pdbx_strand_id
1 'polypeptide(L)'
;MTGDITDISTSNICFNAGRGVVGQYVIISEPNKLINIRVNQRDKDGDGLIFIPDGRIENDVESKLYVANQQIQINSSTSGVVRIFIGGRLFSTTELAPNSSINLTKEGGIEWEVLP
;
A
#
# COMPACT_ATOMS: atom_id res chain seq x y z
N MET A 1 -0.66 3.82 12.34
CA MET A 1 -1.51 2.62 12.20
C MET A 1 -0.61 1.46 11.82
N THR A 2 -0.65 0.39 12.60
CA THR A 2 0.23 -0.78 12.51
C THR A 2 -0.49 -1.83 11.68
N GLY A 3 0.11 -2.35 10.61
CA GLY A 3 -0.43 -3.51 9.90
C GLY A 3 -0.28 -4.74 10.78
N ASP A 4 -1.38 -5.45 11.03
CA ASP A 4 -1.40 -6.71 11.75
C ASP A 4 -1.62 -7.85 10.74
N ILE A 5 -0.84 -8.92 10.85
CA ILE A 5 -0.96 -10.11 10.01
C ILE A 5 -1.52 -11.21 10.91
N THR A 6 -2.80 -11.55 10.72
CA THR A 6 -3.47 -12.59 11.47
C THR A 6 -3.42 -13.92 10.75
N ASP A 7 -2.91 -14.95 11.44
CA ASP A 7 -3.01 -16.35 11.03
C ASP A 7 -4.45 -16.83 11.27
N ILE A 8 -5.13 -17.26 10.20
CA ILE A 8 -6.54 -17.67 10.23
C ILE A 8 -6.67 -19.20 10.41
N SER A 9 -5.56 -19.94 10.43
CA SER A 9 -5.58 -21.41 10.62
C SER A 9 -4.29 -21.87 11.27
N THR A 10 -4.38 -22.36 12.52
CA THR A 10 -3.37 -22.93 13.44
C THR A 10 -2.09 -23.58 12.85
N SER A 11 -1.36 -22.91 11.96
CA SER A 11 -0.31 -23.47 11.12
C SER A 11 0.92 -22.60 11.25
N ASN A 12 1.57 -22.70 12.41
CA ASN A 12 2.98 -22.37 12.66
C ASN A 12 3.61 -21.29 11.74
N ILE A 13 2.99 -20.10 11.63
CA ILE A 13 3.67 -18.96 11.01
C ILE A 13 4.57 -18.33 12.09
N CYS A 14 5.82 -18.76 12.14
CA CYS A 14 6.85 -18.12 12.96
C CYS A 14 7.21 -16.77 12.35
N PHE A 15 6.50 -15.70 12.72
CA PHE A 15 6.95 -14.35 12.41
C PHE A 15 8.14 -13.99 13.30
N ASN A 16 9.21 -13.49 12.68
CA ASN A 16 10.18 -12.67 13.39
C ASN A 16 9.38 -11.51 14.03
N ALA A 17 9.61 -11.20 15.31
CA ALA A 17 8.87 -10.16 16.05
C ALA A 17 9.00 -8.72 15.47
N GLY A 18 9.64 -8.58 14.30
CA GLY A 18 9.71 -7.36 13.52
C GLY A 18 8.37 -7.05 12.86
N ARG A 19 7.78 -5.92 13.25
CA ARG A 19 6.63 -5.34 12.56
C ARG A 19 7.03 -4.98 11.13
N GLY A 20 6.13 -5.19 10.17
CA GLY A 20 6.29 -4.63 8.82
C GLY A 20 6.47 -3.11 8.89
N VAL A 21 7.36 -2.57 8.04
CA VAL A 21 7.58 -1.13 7.95
C VAL A 21 6.64 -0.56 6.88
N VAL A 22 5.93 0.51 7.24
CA VAL A 22 5.06 1.22 6.29
C VAL A 22 5.93 1.88 5.21
N GLY A 23 5.63 1.60 3.95
CA GLY A 23 6.24 2.28 2.82
C GLY A 23 5.76 3.71 2.72
N GLN A 24 6.66 4.65 2.44
CA GLN A 24 6.32 6.05 2.23
C GLN A 24 6.74 6.47 0.83
N TYR A 25 5.78 7.00 0.07
CA TYR A 25 5.97 7.51 -1.28
C TYR A 25 5.56 8.97 -1.35
N VAL A 26 6.13 9.72 -2.29
CA VAL A 26 5.87 11.15 -2.45
C VAL A 26 5.53 11.43 -3.91
N ILE A 27 4.41 12.11 -4.13
CA ILE A 27 4.06 12.74 -5.39
C ILE A 27 4.37 14.23 -5.26
N ILE A 28 5.06 14.77 -6.25
CA ILE A 28 5.36 16.20 -6.37
C ILE A 28 4.63 16.69 -7.62
N SER A 29 3.75 17.68 -7.44
CA SER A 29 3.02 18.34 -8.52
C SER A 29 3.12 19.85 -8.38
N GLU A 30 2.51 20.58 -9.32
CA GLU A 30 2.25 22.00 -9.09
C GLU A 30 1.31 22.18 -7.88
N PRO A 31 1.45 23.28 -7.12
CA PRO A 31 0.55 23.63 -6.04
C PRO A 31 -0.91 23.76 -6.50
N ASN A 32 -1.83 23.45 -5.60
CA ASN A 32 -3.28 23.59 -5.75
C ASN A 32 -3.90 22.75 -6.87
N LYS A 33 -3.22 21.69 -7.32
CA LYS A 33 -3.74 20.75 -8.33
C LYS A 33 -4.49 19.60 -7.69
N LEU A 34 -5.59 19.19 -8.33
CA LEU A 34 -6.31 17.99 -7.93
C LEU A 34 -5.60 16.77 -8.52
N ILE A 35 -5.19 15.84 -7.67
CA ILE A 35 -4.50 14.61 -8.07
C ILE A 35 -5.45 13.44 -7.85
N ASN A 36 -5.57 12.57 -8.86
CA ASN A 36 -6.26 11.30 -8.75
C ASN A 36 -5.22 10.21 -8.49
N ILE A 37 -5.41 9.41 -7.43
CA ILE A 37 -4.45 8.38 -7.00
C ILE A 37 -5.19 7.05 -6.86
N ARG A 38 -4.58 5.97 -7.31
CA ARG A 38 -5.05 4.59 -7.10
C ARG A 38 -3.90 3.73 -6.60
N VAL A 39 -4.09 3.09 -5.46
CA VAL A 39 -3.14 2.10 -4.93
C VAL A 39 -3.70 0.72 -5.22
N ASN A 40 -3.03 -0.02 -6.10
CA ASN A 40 -3.51 -1.30 -6.60
C ASN A 40 -3.08 -2.45 -5.69
N GLN A 41 -3.96 -3.42 -5.50
CA GLN A 41 -3.62 -4.68 -4.85
C GLN A 41 -2.81 -5.57 -5.78
N ARG A 42 -2.02 -6.47 -5.19
CA ARG A 42 -1.41 -7.58 -5.92
C ARG A 42 -2.32 -8.80 -5.74
N ASP A 43 -2.94 -9.22 -6.82
CA ASP A 43 -3.66 -10.49 -6.88
C ASP A 43 -2.67 -11.67 -6.97
N LYS A 44 -3.19 -12.89 -6.96
CA LYS A 44 -2.38 -14.11 -7.03
C LYS A 44 -1.68 -14.21 -8.40
N ASP A 45 -0.47 -13.68 -8.49
CA ASP A 45 0.39 -13.72 -9.69
C ASP A 45 1.17 -15.06 -9.78
N GLY A 46 0.47 -16.18 -9.57
CA GLY A 46 1.04 -17.53 -9.66
C GLY A 46 1.89 -18.00 -8.47
N ASP A 47 2.37 -17.08 -7.62
CA ASP A 47 3.17 -17.36 -6.42
C ASP A 47 2.34 -17.70 -5.17
N GLY A 48 1.01 -17.63 -5.28
CA GLY A 48 0.10 -17.89 -4.16
C GLY A 48 -0.03 -16.74 -3.17
N LEU A 49 0.62 -15.59 -3.41
CA LEU A 49 0.62 -14.44 -2.51
C LEU A 49 -0.35 -13.37 -2.98
N ILE A 50 -1.10 -12.83 -2.04
CA ILE A 50 -2.03 -11.70 -2.26
C ILE A 50 -1.65 -10.59 -1.30
N PHE A 51 -1.44 -9.39 -1.82
CA PHE A 51 -1.20 -8.21 -1.00
C PHE A 51 -2.31 -7.19 -1.19
N ILE A 52 -3.06 -6.95 -0.12
CA ILE A 52 -4.13 -5.95 -0.09
C ILE A 52 -3.61 -4.72 0.65
N PRO A 53 -3.25 -3.64 -0.08
CA PRO A 53 -2.72 -2.43 0.53
C PRO A 53 -3.79 -1.71 1.34
N ASP A 54 -3.36 -1.10 2.44
CA ASP A 54 -4.18 -0.23 3.27
C ASP A 54 -3.29 0.88 3.83
N GLY A 55 -3.86 2.05 4.05
CA GLY A 55 -3.09 3.20 4.49
C GLY A 55 -3.78 4.53 4.26
N ARG A 56 -2.95 5.57 4.08
CA ARG A 56 -3.45 6.94 3.96
C ARG A 56 -2.64 7.75 2.97
N ILE A 57 -3.30 8.77 2.45
CA ILE A 57 -2.72 9.82 1.62
C ILE A 57 -2.87 11.14 2.38
N GLU A 58 -1.80 11.89 2.53
CA GLU A 58 -1.82 13.16 3.26
C GLU A 58 -1.00 14.25 2.54
N ASN A 59 -1.37 15.50 2.81
CA ASN A 59 -0.61 16.69 2.47
C ASN A 59 -0.49 17.58 3.72
N ASP A 60 -0.14 18.86 3.57
CA ASP A 60 -0.03 19.83 4.67
C ASP A 60 -1.38 20.26 5.29
N VAL A 61 -2.51 19.89 4.70
CA VAL A 61 -3.85 20.37 5.05
C VAL A 61 -4.81 19.24 5.44
N GLU A 62 -4.75 18.09 4.77
CA GLU A 62 -5.67 16.98 4.94
C GLU A 62 -4.98 15.60 4.88
N SER A 63 -5.66 14.60 5.45
CA SER A 63 -5.28 13.18 5.38
C SER A 63 -6.53 12.35 5.11
N LYS A 64 -6.45 11.43 4.15
CA LYS A 64 -7.53 10.50 3.76
C LYS A 64 -7.06 9.06 3.79
N LEU A 65 -7.90 8.16 4.28
CA LEU A 65 -7.70 6.72 4.07
C LEU A 65 -8.01 6.37 2.61
N TYR A 66 -7.22 5.48 2.01
CA TYR A 66 -7.54 4.94 0.70
C TYR A 66 -8.00 3.48 0.82
N VAL A 67 -8.81 3.03 -0.13
CA VAL A 67 -9.18 1.62 -0.28
C VAL A 67 -8.46 1.08 -1.50
N ALA A 68 -7.87 -0.11 -1.39
CA ALA A 68 -7.17 -0.75 -2.49
C ALA A 68 -8.03 -0.80 -3.78
N ASN A 69 -7.40 -0.58 -4.93
CA ASN A 69 -7.99 -0.52 -6.27
C ASN A 69 -9.01 0.60 -6.51
N GLN A 70 -9.30 1.45 -5.50
CA GLN A 70 -10.20 2.59 -5.67
C GLN A 70 -9.43 3.86 -5.97
N GLN A 71 -10.05 4.72 -6.77
CA GLN A 71 -9.54 6.07 -7.02
C GLN A 71 -9.86 6.96 -5.83
N ILE A 72 -8.88 7.76 -5.42
CA ILE A 72 -9.02 8.79 -4.40
C ILE A 72 -8.43 10.09 -4.91
N GLN A 73 -9.17 11.17 -4.70
CA GLN A 73 -8.75 12.50 -5.08
C GLN A 73 -8.25 13.29 -3.88
N ILE A 74 -7.14 14.00 -4.05
CA ILE A 74 -6.56 14.90 -3.04
C ILE A 74 -5.98 16.14 -3.75
N ASN A 75 -6.13 17.32 -3.15
CA ASN A 75 -5.48 18.52 -3.66
C ASN A 75 -3.99 18.50 -3.25
N SER A 76 -3.08 18.96 -4.09
CA SER A 76 -1.65 19.02 -3.78
C SER A 76 -1.28 20.13 -2.79
N SER A 77 -2.26 20.94 -2.38
CA SER A 77 -2.13 22.06 -1.45
C SER A 77 -1.10 23.08 -1.92
N THR A 78 -0.71 24.01 -1.05
CA THR A 78 0.28 25.04 -1.39
C THR A 78 1.69 24.48 -1.55
N SER A 79 1.99 23.34 -0.92
CA SER A 79 3.29 22.69 -0.99
C SER A 79 3.54 21.95 -2.31
N GLY A 80 2.48 21.54 -3.01
CA GLY A 80 2.60 20.64 -4.17
C GLY A 80 3.00 19.22 -3.78
N VAL A 81 3.00 18.87 -2.48
CA VAL A 81 3.52 17.60 -1.97
C VAL A 81 2.41 16.74 -1.39
N VAL A 82 2.25 15.54 -1.95
CA VAL A 82 1.35 14.52 -1.43
C VAL A 82 2.15 13.30 -1.00
N ARG A 83 1.95 12.83 0.22
CA ARG A 83 2.59 11.63 0.78
C ARG A 83 1.60 10.48 0.81
N ILE A 84 2.06 9.32 0.38
CA ILE A 84 1.29 8.07 0.40
C ILE A 84 1.99 7.12 1.37
N PHE A 85 1.24 6.65 2.36
CA PHE A 85 1.70 5.67 3.34
C PHE A 85 1.03 4.35 3.04
N ILE A 86 1.81 3.33 2.69
CA ILE A 86 1.34 2.02 2.28
C ILE A 86 1.79 0.97 3.29
N GLY A 87 0.83 0.41 4.00
CA GLY A 87 0.94 -0.88 4.64
C GLY A 87 -0.03 -1.85 3.96
N GLY A 88 -0.48 -2.86 4.69
CA GLY A 88 -1.53 -3.73 4.20
C GLY A 88 -1.50 -5.10 4.86
N ARG A 89 -2.26 -6.01 4.24
CA ARG A 89 -2.34 -7.41 4.64
C ARG A 89 -1.74 -8.27 3.54
N LEU A 90 -0.85 -9.18 3.94
CA LEU A 90 -0.30 -10.20 3.07
C LEU A 90 -0.98 -11.53 3.40
N PHE A 91 -1.53 -12.18 2.38
CA PHE A 91 -2.11 -13.52 2.47
C PHE A 91 -1.26 -14.48 1.66
N SER A 92 -1.01 -15.66 2.22
CA SER A 92 -0.46 -16.79 1.46
C SER A 92 -1.55 -17.84 1.28
N THR A 93 -1.75 -18.27 0.04
CA THR A 93 -2.67 -19.37 -0.32
C THR A 93 -1.94 -20.69 -0.52
N THR A 94 -0.62 -20.70 -0.31
CA THR A 94 0.26 -21.87 -0.39
C THR A 94 1.19 -21.88 0.81
N GLU A 95 1.72 -23.06 1.14
CA GLU A 95 2.77 -23.19 2.14
C GLU A 95 4.05 -22.49 1.65
N LEU A 96 4.66 -21.70 2.52
CA LEU A 96 5.94 -21.04 2.24
C LEU A 96 7.06 -21.87 2.85
N ALA A 97 8.14 -22.07 2.08
CA ALA A 97 9.29 -22.80 2.57
C ALA A 97 9.91 -22.07 3.79
N PRO A 98 10.33 -22.80 4.84
CA PRO A 98 11.03 -22.19 5.97
C PRO A 98 12.27 -21.41 5.53
N ASN A 99 12.56 -20.29 6.20
CA ASN A 99 13.71 -19.41 5.92
C ASN A 99 13.75 -18.87 4.46
N SER A 100 12.60 -18.78 3.79
CA SER A 100 12.51 -18.16 2.48
C SER A 100 12.37 -16.64 2.59
N SER A 101 12.90 -15.93 1.59
CA SER A 101 12.65 -14.52 1.36
C SER A 101 11.94 -14.39 0.02
N ILE A 102 10.86 -13.60 0.00
CA ILE A 102 10.03 -13.44 -1.20
C ILE A 102 9.91 -11.97 -1.52
N ASN A 103 10.19 -11.62 -2.77
CA ASN A 103 10.00 -10.27 -3.29
C ASN A 103 8.62 -10.16 -3.94
N LEU A 104 7.78 -9.29 -3.40
CA LEU A 104 6.48 -8.97 -3.98
C LEU A 104 6.64 -7.79 -4.95
N THR A 105 6.22 -7.97 -6.20
CA THR A 105 6.37 -6.92 -7.24
C THR A 105 5.06 -6.72 -7.99
N LYS A 106 4.41 -5.57 -7.82
CA LYS A 106 3.23 -5.18 -8.60
C LYS A 106 3.59 -4.04 -9.54
N GLU A 107 3.58 -4.30 -10.85
CA GLU A 107 3.64 -3.25 -11.85
C GLU A 107 2.39 -2.36 -11.71
N GLY A 108 2.60 -1.04 -11.75
CA GLY A 108 1.53 -0.08 -11.49
C GLY A 108 0.94 -0.17 -10.07
N GLY A 109 1.72 -0.56 -9.06
CA GLY A 109 1.25 -0.63 -7.67
C GLY A 109 0.68 0.70 -7.14
N ILE A 110 1.20 1.82 -7.63
CA ILE A 110 0.63 3.16 -7.44
C ILE A 110 0.47 3.78 -8.82
N GLU A 111 -0.74 4.18 -9.15
CA GLU A 111 -1.05 4.98 -10.33
C GLU A 111 -1.54 6.35 -9.90
N TRP A 112 -1.16 7.39 -10.63
CA TRP A 112 -1.62 8.74 -10.34
C TRP A 112 -1.62 9.61 -11.60
N GLU A 113 -2.48 10.62 -11.58
CA GLU A 113 -2.57 11.64 -12.62
C GLU A 113 -2.98 12.99 -12.00
N VAL A 114 -2.52 14.08 -12.61
CA VAL A 114 -2.99 15.43 -12.28
C VAL A 114 -4.19 15.73 -13.15
N LEU A 115 -5.30 16.11 -12.54
CA LEU A 115 -6.50 16.51 -13.26
C LEU A 115 -6.35 17.96 -13.80
N PRO A 116 -6.98 18.26 -14.96
CA PRO A 116 -6.90 19.58 -15.60
C PRO A 116 -7.31 20.75 -14.69
#